data_AF-A0A377ZTA4-F1
#
_entry.id   AF-A0A377ZTA4-F1
#
_cell.length_a   1.000
_cell.length_b   1.000
_cell.length_c   1.000
_cell.angle_alpha   90.00
_cell.angle_beta   90.00
_cell.angle_gamma   90.00
#
_symmetry.space_group_name_H-M   'P 1'
#
loop_
_entity.id
_entity.type
_entity.pdbx_description
1 polymer ?
#
loop_
_entity_poly.entity_id
_entity_poly.type
_entity_poly.pdbx_seq_one_letter_code
_entity_poly.pdbx_strand_id
1 'polypeptide(L)' 'MEEPAEHDVLLARIARGEGMILLPASFSAIQRQGVAFCPVAEGDAMPLSLGVIYPPHQAESVQQWLSLLDGILATG' A
#
# COMPACT_ATOMS: atom_id res chain seq x y z
N MET A 1 11.36 -14.75 -14.14
CA MET A 1 11.64 -14.56 -12.70
C MET A 1 10.29 -14.24 -12.09
N GLU A 2 9.77 -15.12 -11.23
CA GLU A 2 8.50 -14.85 -10.54
C GLU A 2 8.67 -13.71 -9.55
N GLU A 3 7.68 -12.84 -9.47
CA GLU A 3 7.65 -11.72 -8.54
C GLU A 3 7.52 -12.28 -7.10
N PRO A 4 8.44 -11.96 -6.18
CA PRO A 4 8.34 -12.41 -4.79
C PRO A 4 7.03 -11.95 -4.16
N ALA A 5 6.29 -12.87 -3.54
CA ALA A 5 5.04 -12.58 -2.85
C ALA A 5 5.21 -11.69 -1.60
N GLU A 6 6.45 -11.52 -1.12
CA GLU A 6 6.78 -10.83 0.12
C GLU A 6 7.45 -9.48 -0.17
N HIS A 7 6.82 -8.39 0.27
CA HIS A 7 7.28 -7.02 0.04
C HIS A 7 8.69 -6.75 0.59
N ASP A 8 9.10 -7.42 1.69
CA ASP A 8 10.43 -7.26 2.27
C ASP A 8 11.54 -7.80 1.37
N VAL A 9 11.24 -8.85 0.61
CA VAL A 9 12.17 -9.44 -0.37
C VAL A 9 12.33 -8.51 -1.57
N LEU A 10 11.26 -7.85 -2.00
CA LEU A 10 11.29 -6.83 -3.05
C LEU A 10 12.16 -5.64 -2.63
N LEU A 11 11.94 -5.09 -1.43
CA LEU A 11 12.77 -4.00 -0.88
C LEU A 11 14.24 -4.40 -0.72
N ALA A 12 14.52 -5.66 -0.38
CA ALA A 12 15.88 -6.16 -0.28
C ALA A 12 16.60 -6.26 -1.64
N ARG A 13 15.87 -6.51 -2.74
CA ARG A 13 16.44 -6.48 -4.11
C ARG A 13 16.71 -5.05 -4.57
N ILE A 14 15.82 -4.11 -4.25
CA ILE A 14 16.02 -2.68 -4.54
C ILE A 14 17.23 -2.14 -3.77
N ALA A 15 17.38 -2.51 -2.50
CA ALA A 15 18.54 -2.14 -1.70
C ALA A 15 19.88 -2.66 -2.28
N ARG A 16 19.84 -3.72 -3.11
CA ARG A 16 21.00 -4.25 -3.85
C ARG A 16 21.23 -3.60 -5.21
N GLY A 17 20.38 -2.63 -5.60
CA GLY A 17 20.47 -1.94 -6.89
C GLY A 17 19.88 -2.73 -8.07
N GLU A 18 19.05 -3.74 -7.81
CA GLU A 18 18.53 -4.63 -8.86
C GLU A 18 17.31 -4.06 -9.60
N GLY A 19 16.83 -2.86 -9.26
CA GLY A 19 15.73 -2.21 -9.97
C GLY A 19 14.98 -1.15 -9.15
N MET A 20 13.78 -0.81 -9.63
CA MET A 20 12.83 0.11 -9.00
C MET A 20 11.42 -0.48 -9.03
N ILE A 21 10.55 -0.03 -8.13
CA ILE A 21 9.17 -0.47 -8.01
C ILE A 21 8.27 0.72 -7.67
N LEU A 22 7.01 0.65 -8.10
CA LEU A 22 5.95 1.54 -7.64
C LEU A 22 5.21 0.86 -6.49
N LEU A 23 5.09 1.53 -5.35
CA LEU A 23 4.40 1.02 -4.16
C LEU A 23 3.37 2.02 -3.65
N PRO A 24 2.30 1.56 -2.97
CA PRO A 24 1.42 2.45 -2.20
C PRO A 24 2.23 3.26 -1.17
N ALA A 25 1.88 4.53 -0.98
CA ALA A 25 2.63 5.45 -0.11
C ALA A 25 2.81 4.93 1.33
N SER A 26 1.87 4.12 1.83
CA SER A 26 1.92 3.50 3.16
C SER A 26 3.14 2.59 3.36
N PHE A 27 3.74 2.05 2.29
CA PHE A 27 4.94 1.22 2.38
C PHE A 27 6.21 2.00 2.75
N SER A 28 6.20 3.33 2.61
CA SER A 28 7.32 4.17 3.06
C SER A 28 7.57 4.08 4.57
N ALA A 29 6.58 3.65 5.36
CA ALA A 29 6.74 3.37 6.78
C ALA A 29 7.74 2.23 7.07
N ILE A 30 7.93 1.32 6.12
CA ILE A 30 8.90 0.23 6.20
C ILE A 30 10.28 0.78 5.82
N GLN A 31 10.93 1.46 6.77
CA GLN A 31 12.27 2.02 6.56
C GLN A 31 13.29 0.89 6.39
N ARG A 32 14.03 0.90 5.28
CA ARG A 32 15.13 -0.05 5.02
C ARG A 32 16.36 0.69 4.53
N GLN A 33 17.52 0.37 5.11
CA GLN A 33 18.78 0.92 4.61
C GLN A 33 19.04 0.49 3.16
N GLY A 34 19.48 1.44 2.34
CA GLY A 34 19.73 1.25 0.92
C GLY A 34 18.52 1.47 0.00
N VAL A 35 17.35 1.83 0.55
CA VAL A 35 16.16 2.19 -0.25
C VAL A 35 15.80 3.65 -0.01
N ALA A 36 15.52 4.37 -1.10
CA ALA A 36 14.97 5.73 -1.05
C ALA A 36 13.60 5.74 -1.73
N PHE A 37 12.62 6.38 -1.10
CA PHE A 37 11.30 6.58 -1.67
C PHE A 37 11.22 7.98 -2.28
N CYS A 38 10.71 8.08 -3.51
CA CYS A 38 10.42 9.35 -4.16
C CYS A 38 8.95 9.42 -4.58
N PRO A 39 8.27 10.58 -4.41
CA PRO A 39 6.94 10.78 -4.97
C PRO A 39 6.99 10.72 -6.50
N VAL A 40 5.95 10.13 -7.10
CA VAL A 40 5.76 10.11 -8.55
C VAL A 40 4.99 11.37 -8.96
N ALA A 41 5.42 12.05 -10.03
CA ALA A 41 4.81 13.31 -10.47
C ALA A 41 3.33 13.13 -10.86
N GLU A 42 3.01 11.97 -11.44
CA GLU A 42 1.67 11.55 -11.83
C GLU A 42 0.85 10.99 -10.66
N GLY A 43 1.32 11.10 -9.41
CA GLY A 43 0.69 10.47 -8.23
C GLY A 43 -0.82 10.72 -8.11
N ASP A 44 -1.27 11.96 -8.32
CA ASP A 44 -2.69 12.32 -8.28
C ASP A 44 -3.49 11.78 -9.48
N ALA A 45 -2.81 11.49 -10.59
CA ALA A 45 -3.40 10.94 -11.81
C ALA A 45 -3.47 9.39 -11.79
N MET A 46 -2.86 8.74 -10.80
CA MET A 46 -2.85 7.28 -10.66
C MET A 46 -3.31 6.83 -9.26
N PRO A 47 -4.60 7.03 -8.93
CA PRO A 47 -5.13 6.66 -7.63
C PRO A 47 -5.20 5.14 -7.49
N LEU A 48 -4.74 4.63 -6.34
CA LEU A 48 -5.03 3.27 -5.89
C LEU A 48 -6.21 3.33 -4.92
N SER A 49 -7.24 2.52 -5.17
CA SER A 49 -8.42 2.44 -4.30
C SER A 49 -8.44 1.11 -3.55
N LEU A 50 -8.86 1.15 -2.28
CA LEU A 50 -9.05 -0.03 -1.45
C LEU A 50 -10.56 -0.25 -1.24
N GLY A 51 -11.00 -1.49 -1.39
CA GLY A 51 -12.38 -1.90 -1.16
C GLY A 51 -12.44 -3.12 -0.25
N VAL A 52 -13.51 -3.23 0.54
CA VAL A 52 -13.77 -4.38 1.41
C VAL A 52 -14.91 -5.20 0.83
N ILE A 53 -14.69 -6.50 0.64
CA ILE A 53 -15.71 -7.46 0.20
C ILE A 53 -16.23 -8.22 1.42
N TYR A 54 -17.54 -8.28 1.57
CA TYR A 54 -18.18 -8.99 2.69
C TYR A 54 -19.52 -9.63 2.27
N PRO A 55 -19.97 -10.66 3.00
CA PRO A 55 -21.28 -11.25 2.77
C PRO A 55 -22.43 -10.27 3.09
N PRO A 56 -23.53 -10.25 2.32
CA PRO A 56 -24.60 -9.26 2.50
C PRO A 56 -25.22 -9.22 3.91
N HIS A 57 -25.28 -10.37 4.58
CA HIS A 57 -25.85 -10.49 5.93
C HIS A 57 -24.98 -9.84 7.02
N GLN A 58 -23.75 -9.46 6.73
CA GLN A 58 -22.87 -8.74 7.66
C GLN A 58 -22.79 -7.23 7.36
N ALA A 59 -23.61 -6.72 6.43
CA ALA A 59 -23.52 -5.34 5.98
C ALA A 59 -23.57 -4.33 7.12
N GLU A 60 -24.49 -4.49 8.08
CA GLU A 60 -24.64 -3.54 9.18
C GLU A 60 -23.39 -3.47 10.08
N SER A 61 -22.83 -4.63 10.45
CA SER A 61 -21.61 -4.70 11.25
C SER A 61 -20.38 -4.17 10.51
N VAL A 62 -20.27 -4.46 9.21
CA VAL A 62 -19.16 -3.96 8.40
C VAL A 62 -19.26 -2.45 8.21
N GLN A 63 -20.45 -1.90 7.97
CA GLN A 63 -20.64 -0.45 7.83
C GLN A 63 -20.25 0.32 9.10
N GLN A 64 -20.59 -0.22 10.29
CA GLN A 64 -20.13 0.36 11.57
C GLN A 64 -18.60 0.42 11.64
N TRP A 65 -17.90 -0.66 11.26
CA TRP A 65 -16.44 -0.69 11.23
C TRP A 65 -15.82 0.19 10.14
N LEU A 66 -16.41 0.24 8.94
CA LEU A 66 -15.93 1.06 7.82
C LEU A 66 -15.90 2.54 8.18
N SER A 67 -16.92 3.03 8.89
CA SER A 67 -16.93 4.43 9.37
C SER A 67 -15.75 4.78 10.29
N LEU A 68 -15.17 3.80 10.99
CA LEU A 68 -13.97 3.99 11.81
C LEU A 68 -12.70 4.05 10.95
N LEU A 69 -12.68 3.37 9.81
CA LEU A 69 -11.56 3.36 8.87
C LEU A 69 -11.43 4.66 8.09
N ASP A 70 -12.54 5.34 7.79
CA ASP A 70 -12.53 6.64 7.11
C ASP A 70 -11.66 7.67 7.85
N GLY A 71 -11.67 7.64 9.19
CA GLY A 71 -10.84 8.52 10.02
C GLY A 71 -9.34 8.23 9.94
N ILE A 72 -8.95 7.00 9.59
CA ILE A 72 -7.55 6.55 9.49
C ILE A 72 -7.01 6.80 8.08
N LEU A 73 -7.85 6.64 7.05
CA LEU A 73 -7.46 6.81 5.65
C LEU A 73 -7.41 8.27 5.20
N ALA A 74 -8.15 9.17 5.87
CA ALA A 74 -8.12 10.61 5.58
C ALA A 74 -6.86 11.33 6.10
N THR A 75 -5.95 10.64 6.79
CA THR A 75 -4.72 11.22 7.39
C THR A 75 -3.44 10.91 6.62
N GLY A 76 -3.53 10.31 5.43
CA GLY A 76 -2.39 9.95 4.57
C GLY A 76 -1.99 11.04 3.58
#